data_AF-A0A1A9BDM6-F1
#
_entry.id   AF-A0A1A9BDM6-F1
#
_cell.length_a   1.000
_cell.length_b   1.000
_cell.length_c   1.000
_cell.angle_alpha   90.00
_cell.angle_beta   90.00
_cell.angle_gamma   90.00
#
_symmetry.space_group_name_H-M   'P 1'
#
loop_
_entity.id
_entity.type
_entity.pdbx_description
1 polymer ?
#
loop_
_entity_poly.entity_id
_entity_poly.type
_entity_poly.pdbx_seq_one_letter_code
_entity_poly.pdbx_strand_id
1 'polypeptide(L)'
;MAYVTSPDPEAEWWTTSEVAEYLGVQVGTVSSYRNRGQMPEPDKTLGRTHLWRPQTITSWHEGRPRLGSRAADVSNGQPWTVLQVSTAVETRDAAVELARLVVEARLAAGAQIVGPVISAFWHQGEFGTGEEWQLLLKTHAQRFEDLRAFLQDHHPWQNPEIAAVPVVMSSDEYAAWVGRTLLLDVEP
;
A
#
# COMPACT_ATOMS: atom_id res chain seq x y z
N MET A 1 0.18 28.82 -9.18
CA MET A 1 0.21 28.80 -7.70
C MET A 1 -1.22 28.93 -7.22
N ALA A 2 -1.87 27.82 -6.83
CA ALA A 2 -3.18 27.88 -6.18
C ALA A 2 -2.92 28.07 -4.68
N TYR A 3 -3.35 29.19 -4.12
CA TYR A 3 -3.39 29.37 -2.68
C TYR A 3 -4.43 28.39 -2.14
N VAL A 4 -4.00 27.34 -1.44
CA VAL A 4 -4.90 26.50 -0.66
C VAL A 4 -5.35 27.36 0.52
N THR A 5 -6.56 27.88 0.45
CA THR A 5 -7.21 28.49 1.60
C THR A 5 -7.38 27.39 2.65
N SER A 6 -6.85 27.62 3.84
CA SER A 6 -7.19 26.81 5.02
C SER A 6 -8.27 27.56 5.79
N PRO A 7 -9.25 26.85 6.40
CA PRO A 7 -10.25 27.50 7.23
C PRO A 7 -9.61 28.19 8.43
N ASP A 8 -10.30 29.17 9.01
CA ASP A 8 -9.82 29.94 10.16
C ASP A 8 -9.52 29.00 11.37
N PRO A 9 -8.26 28.92 11.83
CA PRO A 9 -7.89 28.06 12.96
C PRO A 9 -8.43 28.55 14.30
N GLU A 10 -8.80 29.83 14.42
CA GLU A 10 -9.35 30.42 15.64
C GLU A 10 -10.89 30.33 15.71
N ALA A 11 -11.54 29.75 14.69
CA ALA A 11 -12.97 29.54 14.70
C ALA A 11 -13.41 28.62 15.85
N GLU A 12 -14.55 28.90 16.47
CA GLU A 12 -15.05 28.04 17.55
C GLU A 12 -15.44 26.64 17.04
N TRP A 13 -15.94 26.57 15.80
CA TRP A 13 -16.44 25.35 15.16
C TRP A 13 -16.06 25.29 13.68
N TRP A 14 -15.63 24.11 13.22
CA TRP A 14 -15.56 23.75 11.81
C TRP A 14 -16.70 22.79 11.45
N THR A 15 -17.34 23.08 10.33
CA THR A 15 -18.30 22.20 9.64
C THR A 15 -17.58 21.12 8.85
N THR A 16 -18.32 20.10 8.40
CA THR A 16 -17.81 19.06 7.49
C THR A 16 -17.06 19.65 6.27
N SER A 17 -17.50 20.79 5.74
CA SER A 17 -16.89 21.42 4.57
C SER A 17 -15.54 22.06 4.91
N GLU A 18 -15.43 22.75 6.04
CA GLU A 18 -14.17 23.35 6.50
C GLU A 18 -13.17 22.27 6.90
N VAL A 19 -13.63 21.17 7.52
CA VAL A 19 -12.79 19.98 7.76
C VAL A 19 -12.28 19.40 6.43
N ALA A 20 -13.12 19.32 5.40
CA ALA A 20 -12.73 18.81 4.09
C ALA A 20 -11.67 19.72 3.42
N GLU A 21 -11.87 21.04 3.50
CA GLU A 21 -10.93 22.05 3.01
C GLU A 21 -9.57 21.94 3.71
N TYR A 22 -9.56 21.89 5.05
CA TYR A 22 -8.34 21.72 5.83
C TYR A 22 -7.57 20.44 5.50
N LEU A 23 -8.28 19.33 5.26
CA LEU A 23 -7.68 18.03 4.92
C LEU A 23 -7.31 17.89 3.44
N GLY A 24 -7.72 18.83 2.58
CA GLY A 24 -7.54 18.74 1.13
C GLY A 24 -8.31 17.60 0.48
N VAL A 25 -9.49 17.25 1.00
CA VAL A 25 -10.34 16.14 0.50
C VAL A 25 -11.74 16.62 0.13
N GLN A 26 -12.53 15.77 -0.53
CA GLN A 26 -13.94 16.07 -0.84
C GLN A 26 -14.82 15.95 0.42
N VAL A 27 -15.87 16.77 0.55
CA VAL A 27 -16.81 16.74 1.70
C VAL A 27 -17.43 15.36 1.94
N GLY A 28 -17.73 14.62 0.86
CA GLY A 28 -18.21 13.24 0.94
C GLY A 28 -17.20 12.26 1.56
N THR A 29 -15.89 12.54 1.43
CA THR A 29 -14.81 11.75 2.05
C THR A 29 -14.83 11.91 3.57
N VAL A 30 -15.05 13.12 4.08
CA VAL A 30 -15.18 13.38 5.53
C VAL A 30 -16.38 12.64 6.10
N SER A 31 -17.50 12.61 5.38
CA SER A 31 -18.69 11.83 5.78
C SER A 31 -18.39 10.33 5.81
N SER A 32 -17.60 9.85 4.84
CA SER A 32 -17.12 8.47 4.77
C SER A 32 -16.21 8.11 5.95
N TYR A 33 -15.28 8.99 6.32
CA TYR A 33 -14.39 8.80 7.48
C TYR A 33 -15.20 8.71 8.77
N ARG A 34 -16.14 9.63 8.99
CA ARG A 34 -17.01 9.63 10.17
C ARG A 34 -17.81 8.33 10.25
N ASN A 35 -18.48 7.94 9.17
CA ASN A 35 -19.31 6.73 9.15
C ASN A 35 -18.52 5.42 9.38
N ARG A 36 -17.21 5.43 9.10
CA ARG A 36 -16.30 4.29 9.34
C ARG A 36 -15.50 4.41 10.64
N GLY A 37 -15.74 5.43 11.47
CA GLY A 37 -14.96 5.68 12.69
C GLY A 37 -13.47 5.97 12.43
N GLN A 38 -13.11 6.44 11.22
CA GLN A 38 -11.72 6.71 10.80
C GLN A 38 -11.27 8.14 11.13
N MET A 39 -12.17 8.96 11.68
CA MET A 39 -11.90 10.30 12.19
C MET A 39 -12.62 10.48 13.53
N PRO A 40 -12.30 11.52 14.32
CA PRO A 40 -12.99 11.77 15.58
C PRO A 40 -14.49 11.98 15.37
N GLU A 41 -15.28 11.51 16.33
CA GLU A 41 -16.70 11.87 16.38
C GLU A 41 -16.87 13.40 16.46
N PRO A 42 -17.98 13.95 15.92
CA PRO A 42 -18.26 15.37 16.03
C PRO A 42 -18.33 15.80 17.50
N ASP A 43 -17.60 16.85 17.86
CA ASP A 43 -17.67 17.49 19.18
C ASP A 43 -19.09 18.01 19.48
N LYS A 44 -19.84 18.37 18.42
CA LYS A 44 -21.23 18.80 18.51
C LYS A 44 -22.01 18.42 17.25
N THR A 45 -23.27 18.04 17.40
CA THR A 45 -24.19 17.83 16.27
C THR A 45 -25.42 18.72 16.43
N LEU A 46 -25.72 19.53 15.42
CA LEU A 46 -26.89 20.41 15.34
C LEU A 46 -27.77 19.96 14.16
N GLY A 47 -28.82 19.20 14.47
CA GLY A 47 -29.65 18.58 13.44
C GLY A 47 -28.84 17.62 12.57
N ARG A 48 -28.66 17.95 11.29
CA ARG A 48 -27.84 17.17 10.33
C ARG A 48 -26.42 17.69 10.18
N THR A 49 -26.07 18.78 10.86
CA THR A 49 -24.76 19.42 10.78
C THR A 49 -23.85 18.88 11.87
N HIS A 50 -22.70 18.37 11.47
CA HIS A 50 -21.64 17.90 12.36
C HIS A 50 -20.58 19.00 12.49
N LEU A 51 -20.16 19.26 13.72
CA LEU A 51 -19.23 20.32 14.07
C LEU A 51 -18.09 19.73 14.91
N TRP A 52 -16.87 20.17 14.59
CA TRP A 52 -15.67 19.87 15.35
C TRP A 52 -15.01 21.16 15.80
N ARG A 53 -14.30 21.12 16.92
CA ARG A 53 -13.33 22.17 17.23
C ARG A 53 -12.15 22.04 16.27
N PRO A 54 -11.54 23.16 15.80
CA PRO A 54 -10.34 23.09 14.96
C PRO A 54 -9.24 22.23 15.60
N GLN A 55 -9.05 22.35 16.92
CA GLN A 55 -8.06 21.57 17.65
C GLN A 55 -8.30 20.05 17.59
N THR A 56 -9.56 19.61 17.61
CA THR A 56 -9.92 18.18 17.50
C THR A 56 -9.44 17.60 16.18
N ILE A 57 -9.66 18.34 15.09
CA ILE A 57 -9.30 17.90 13.74
C ILE A 57 -7.82 18.07 13.46
N THR A 58 -7.21 19.18 13.87
CA THR A 58 -5.76 19.42 13.68
C THR A 58 -4.92 18.43 14.47
N SER A 59 -5.21 18.21 15.76
CA SER A 59 -4.50 17.21 16.59
C SER A 59 -4.68 15.80 16.05
N TRP A 60 -5.90 15.44 15.64
CA TRP A 60 -6.14 14.18 14.96
C TRP A 60 -5.38 14.10 13.64
N HIS A 61 -5.35 15.14 12.81
CA HIS A 61 -4.66 15.13 11.51
C HIS A 61 -3.14 15.03 11.67
N GLU A 62 -2.57 15.67 12.68
CA GLU A 62 -1.15 15.61 13.02
C GLU A 62 -0.72 14.21 13.48
N GLY A 63 -1.55 13.56 14.30
CA GLY A 63 -1.38 12.19 14.79
C GLY A 63 -2.01 11.10 13.92
N ARG A 64 -2.74 11.48 12.86
CA ARG A 64 -3.40 10.55 11.93
C ARG A 64 -2.29 9.71 11.32
N PRO A 65 -2.47 8.39 11.19
CA PRO A 65 -1.58 7.58 10.37
C PRO A 65 -1.54 8.18 8.96
N ARG A 66 -0.53 9.01 8.67
CA ARG A 66 -0.35 9.62 7.36
C ARG A 66 -0.04 8.50 6.40
N LEU A 67 -0.93 8.33 5.42
CA LEU A 67 -0.73 7.39 4.33
C LEU A 67 0.50 7.86 3.52
N GLY A 68 1.68 7.29 3.83
CA GLY A 68 2.91 7.53 3.08
C GLY A 68 4.11 8.10 3.87
N SER A 69 3.96 8.59 5.10
CA SER A 69 5.13 9.09 5.88
C SER A 69 5.87 7.97 6.65
N ARG A 70 5.33 6.76 6.65
CA ARG A 70 5.81 5.60 7.42
C ARG A 70 6.57 4.57 6.58
N ALA A 71 7.05 4.95 5.39
CA ALA A 71 7.96 4.10 4.61
C ALA A 71 9.27 3.77 5.36
N ALA A 72 9.59 4.45 6.47
CA ALA A 72 10.81 4.26 7.24
C ALA A 72 10.64 3.44 8.55
N ASP A 73 9.44 3.01 8.94
CA ASP A 73 9.27 2.23 10.18
C ASP A 73 8.31 1.05 9.99
N VAL A 74 8.84 0.01 9.35
CA VAL A 74 8.18 -1.29 9.10
C VAL A 74 8.16 -2.21 10.32
N SER A 75 8.49 -1.73 11.52
CA SER A 75 8.68 -2.60 12.70
C SER A 75 7.53 -2.60 13.73
N ASN A 76 6.53 -1.71 13.62
CA ASN A 76 5.51 -1.55 14.68
C ASN A 76 4.10 -1.95 14.22
N GLY A 77 3.85 -3.25 14.10
CA GLY A 77 2.55 -3.85 14.44
C GLY A 77 1.29 -3.35 13.71
N GLN A 78 1.37 -2.94 12.44
CA GLN A 78 0.18 -2.77 11.62
C GLN A 78 -0.31 -4.16 11.15
N PRO A 79 -1.58 -4.53 11.43
CA PRO A 79 -2.06 -5.90 11.18
C PRO A 79 -2.16 -6.27 9.69
N TRP A 80 -2.07 -5.30 8.78
CA TRP A 80 -2.32 -5.52 7.34
C TRP A 80 -1.32 -4.74 6.47
N THR A 81 -0.08 -5.19 6.39
CA THR A 81 0.89 -4.56 5.47
C THR A 81 1.08 -5.46 4.25
N VAL A 82 0.26 -5.23 3.22
CA VAL A 82 0.43 -5.90 1.93
C VAL A 82 1.49 -5.18 1.11
N LEU A 83 2.40 -5.94 0.52
CA LEU A 83 3.39 -5.47 -0.44
C LEU A 83 3.07 -6.05 -1.81
N GLN A 84 3.25 -5.24 -2.86
CA GLN A 84 3.45 -5.73 -4.21
C GLN A 84 4.95 -5.81 -4.46
N VAL A 85 5.46 -7.00 -4.71
CA VAL A 85 6.88 -7.23 -5.07
C VAL A 85 6.97 -7.52 -6.56
N SER A 86 7.84 -6.82 -7.28
CA SER A 86 8.15 -7.09 -8.68
C SER A 86 9.49 -7.77 -8.87
N THR A 87 9.54 -8.69 -9.84
CA THR A 87 10.76 -9.23 -10.47
C THR A 87 10.43 -9.53 -11.94
N ALA A 88 11.43 -9.81 -12.77
CA ALA A 88 11.23 -10.16 -14.18
C ALA A 88 12.14 -11.32 -14.58
N VAL A 89 11.71 -12.11 -15.56
CA VAL A 89 12.49 -13.20 -16.16
C VAL A 89 12.33 -13.19 -17.68
N GLU A 90 13.27 -13.81 -18.38
CA GLU A 90 13.32 -13.78 -19.85
C GLU A 90 12.13 -14.49 -20.52
N THR A 91 11.62 -15.59 -19.93
CA THR A 91 10.60 -16.42 -20.58
C THR A 91 9.32 -16.54 -19.77
N ARG A 92 8.20 -16.72 -20.48
CA ARG A 92 6.90 -16.98 -19.87
C ARG A 92 6.92 -18.20 -18.95
N ASP A 93 7.58 -19.27 -19.38
CA ASP A 93 7.61 -20.53 -18.64
C ASP A 93 8.41 -20.39 -17.34
N ALA A 94 9.54 -19.66 -17.38
CA ALA A 94 10.26 -19.31 -16.16
C ALA A 94 9.41 -18.45 -15.22
N ALA A 95 8.59 -17.53 -15.77
CA ALA A 95 7.72 -16.68 -14.96
C ALA A 95 6.61 -17.50 -14.29
N VAL A 96 6.01 -18.44 -15.02
CA VAL A 96 4.99 -19.36 -14.49
C VAL A 96 5.58 -20.25 -13.41
N GLU A 97 6.76 -20.81 -13.64
CA GLU A 97 7.42 -21.70 -12.68
C GLU A 97 7.84 -20.96 -11.41
N LEU A 98 8.46 -19.78 -11.52
CA LEU A 98 8.85 -18.98 -10.36
C LEU A 98 7.62 -18.51 -9.56
N ALA A 99 6.54 -18.12 -10.24
CA ALA A 99 5.27 -17.79 -9.59
C ALA A 99 4.69 -19.00 -8.82
N ARG A 100 4.74 -20.19 -9.41
CA ARG A 100 4.29 -21.44 -8.77
C ARG A 100 5.10 -21.73 -7.52
N LEU A 101 6.43 -21.72 -7.62
CA LEU A 101 7.35 -21.99 -6.50
C LEU A 101 7.09 -21.05 -5.32
N VAL A 102 6.99 -19.75 -5.58
CA VAL A 102 6.79 -18.73 -4.53
C VAL A 102 5.42 -18.86 -3.84
N VAL A 103 4.36 -19.16 -4.60
CA VAL A 103 3.00 -19.31 -4.06
C VAL A 103 2.86 -20.61 -3.28
N GLU A 104 3.41 -21.72 -3.79
CA GLU A 104 3.42 -23.01 -3.08
C GLU A 104 4.20 -22.94 -1.77
N ALA A 105 5.33 -22.22 -1.76
CA ALA A 105 6.12 -21.96 -0.56
C ALA A 105 5.42 -21.03 0.46
N ARG A 106 4.21 -20.51 0.15
CA ARG A 106 3.48 -19.51 0.96
C ARG A 106 4.33 -18.27 1.28
N LEU A 107 5.12 -17.83 0.30
CA LEU A 107 5.89 -16.59 0.37
C LEU A 107 5.19 -15.42 -0.34
N ALA A 108 4.26 -15.73 -1.26
CA ALA A 108 3.29 -14.78 -1.79
C ALA A 108 1.89 -15.43 -1.81
N ALA A 109 0.86 -14.64 -1.53
CA ALA A 109 -0.53 -15.09 -1.58
C ALA A 109 -1.01 -15.29 -3.02
N GLY A 110 -0.39 -14.58 -3.97
CA GLY A 110 -0.64 -14.76 -5.39
C GLY A 110 0.35 -13.97 -6.24
N ALA A 111 0.35 -14.28 -7.53
CA ALA A 111 1.20 -13.66 -8.54
C ALA A 111 0.35 -13.25 -9.75
N GLN A 112 0.69 -12.13 -10.37
CA GLN A 112 0.30 -11.82 -11.74
C GLN A 112 1.54 -11.88 -12.62
N ILE A 113 1.39 -12.43 -13.82
CA ILE A 113 2.46 -12.48 -14.82
C ILE A 113 2.04 -11.54 -15.95
N VAL A 114 2.86 -10.53 -16.22
CA VAL A 114 2.64 -9.51 -17.24
C VAL A 114 3.71 -9.66 -18.30
N GLY A 115 3.30 -9.80 -19.56
CA GLY A 115 4.23 -9.85 -20.66
C GLY A 115 3.64 -10.37 -21.97
N PRO A 116 4.46 -10.40 -23.03
CA PRO A 116 5.85 -9.91 -23.02
C PRO A 116 5.91 -8.38 -22.85
N VAL A 117 6.92 -7.89 -22.12
CA VAL A 117 7.28 -6.46 -22.01
C VAL A 117 8.67 -6.24 -22.60
N ILE A 118 8.96 -5.02 -23.07
CA ILE A 118 10.31 -4.62 -23.46
C ILE A 118 10.94 -3.84 -22.32
N SER A 119 11.99 -4.41 -21.74
CA SER A 119 12.87 -3.77 -20.78
C SER A 119 13.96 -3.00 -21.54
N ALA A 120 14.23 -1.76 -21.14
CA ALA A 120 15.33 -0.96 -21.66
C ALA A 120 16.30 -0.66 -20.52
N PHE A 121 17.58 -0.92 -20.73
CA PHE A 121 18.58 -0.88 -19.67
C PHE A 121 19.92 -0.33 -20.17
N TRP A 122 20.75 0.05 -19.21
CA TRP A 122 22.15 0.37 -19.45
C TRP A 122 23.01 -0.71 -18.80
N HIS A 123 23.80 -1.42 -19.60
CA HIS A 123 24.68 -2.48 -19.11
C HIS A 123 26.07 -2.32 -19.70
N GLN A 124 27.10 -2.36 -18.85
CA GLN A 124 28.51 -2.22 -19.24
C GLN A 124 28.83 -1.01 -20.16
N GLY A 125 28.12 0.09 -19.99
CA GLY A 125 28.36 1.29 -20.79
C GLY A 125 27.53 1.37 -22.08
N GLU A 126 26.68 0.37 -22.35
CA GLU A 126 25.88 0.29 -23.57
C GLU A 126 24.38 0.26 -23.26
N PHE A 127 23.60 0.90 -24.12
CA PHE A 127 22.14 0.79 -24.10
C PHE A 127 21.73 -0.56 -24.70
N GLY A 128 20.83 -1.25 -24.01
CA GLY A 128 20.24 -2.50 -24.46
C GLY A 128 18.74 -2.53 -24.23
N THR A 129 18.09 -3.44 -24.95
CA THR A 129 16.69 -3.80 -24.71
C THR A 129 16.55 -5.31 -24.67
N GLY A 130 15.62 -5.81 -23.85
CA GLY A 130 15.29 -7.23 -23.75
C GLY A 130 13.77 -7.44 -23.68
N GLU A 131 13.30 -8.56 -24.19
CA GLU A 131 11.92 -9.02 -23.95
C GLU A 131 11.88 -9.83 -22.66
N GLU A 132 10.95 -9.49 -21.77
CA GLU A 132 10.86 -10.10 -20.45
C GLU A 132 9.40 -10.30 -20.01
N TRP A 133 9.21 -11.10 -18.97
CA TRP A 133 7.95 -11.36 -18.32
C TRP A 133 8.06 -10.92 -16.86
N GLN A 134 7.27 -9.92 -16.48
CA GLN A 134 7.26 -9.36 -15.13
C GLN A 134 6.30 -10.12 -14.22
N LEU A 135 6.76 -10.47 -13.03
CA LEU A 135 5.95 -11.03 -11.95
C LEU A 135 5.58 -9.91 -10.98
N LEU A 136 4.30 -9.80 -10.64
CA LEU A 136 3.79 -8.93 -9.58
C LEU A 136 3.22 -9.80 -8.46
N LEU A 137 4.03 -10.02 -7.43
CA LEU A 137 3.77 -10.88 -6.29
C LEU A 137 3.07 -10.09 -5.17
N LYS A 138 2.06 -10.69 -4.54
CA LYS A 138 1.29 -10.08 -3.44
C LYS A 138 1.70 -10.78 -2.16
N THR A 139 2.38 -10.09 -1.26
CA THR A 139 2.89 -10.68 -0.03
C THR A 139 2.56 -9.84 1.20
N HIS A 140 2.75 -10.40 2.38
CA HIS A 140 2.73 -9.65 3.63
C HIS A 140 4.13 -9.11 3.94
N ALA A 141 4.24 -7.92 4.54
CA ALA A 141 5.54 -7.32 4.83
C ALA A 141 6.46 -8.20 5.69
N GLN A 142 5.90 -8.98 6.62
CA GLN A 142 6.66 -9.96 7.42
C GLN A 142 7.29 -11.09 6.59
N ARG A 143 6.80 -11.34 5.37
CA ARG A 143 7.33 -12.36 4.45
C ARG A 143 8.30 -11.80 3.43
N PHE A 144 8.53 -10.48 3.42
CA PHE A 144 9.36 -9.87 2.38
C PHE A 144 10.78 -10.43 2.35
N GLU A 145 11.42 -10.58 3.52
CA GLU A 145 12.81 -11.05 3.55
C GLU A 145 12.94 -12.53 3.17
N ASP A 146 12.02 -13.38 3.63
CA ASP A 146 11.94 -14.79 3.22
C ASP A 146 11.70 -14.89 1.70
N LEU A 147 10.78 -14.08 1.17
CA LEU A 147 10.48 -14.01 -0.26
C LEU A 147 11.70 -13.55 -1.06
N ARG A 148 12.40 -12.50 -0.62
CA ARG A 148 13.59 -11.98 -1.29
C ARG A 148 14.68 -13.05 -1.35
N ALA A 149 14.97 -13.71 -0.23
CA ALA A 149 15.97 -14.77 -0.19
C ALA A 149 15.59 -15.93 -1.12
N PHE A 150 14.34 -16.37 -1.07
CA PHE A 150 13.85 -17.44 -1.94
C PHE A 150 13.95 -17.08 -3.42
N LEU A 151 13.57 -15.85 -3.79
CA LEU A 151 13.71 -15.35 -5.15
C LEU A 151 15.17 -15.34 -5.57
N GLN A 152 16.09 -14.85 -4.73
CA GLN A 152 17.53 -14.85 -5.04
C GLN A 152 18.09 -16.25 -5.30
N ASP A 153 17.63 -17.26 -4.55
CA ASP A 153 18.10 -18.64 -4.69
C ASP A 153 17.54 -19.35 -5.93
N HIS A 154 16.34 -18.97 -6.39
CA HIS A 154 15.62 -19.66 -7.48
C HIS A 154 15.56 -18.84 -8.78
N HIS A 155 16.06 -17.61 -8.80
CA HIS A 155 16.03 -16.77 -9.99
C HIS A 155 17.02 -17.27 -11.06
N PRO A 156 16.67 -17.25 -12.36
CA PRO A 156 17.63 -17.54 -13.43
C PRO A 156 18.75 -16.49 -13.58
N TRP A 157 18.64 -15.35 -12.90
CA TRP A 157 19.62 -14.26 -12.97
C TRP A 157 20.31 -14.09 -11.63
N GLN A 158 21.61 -13.76 -11.65
CA GLN A 158 22.42 -13.61 -10.43
C GLN A 158 22.08 -12.34 -9.64
N ASN A 159 21.58 -11.30 -10.31
CA ASN A 159 21.20 -10.04 -9.68
C ASN A 159 19.83 -9.57 -10.21
N PRO A 160 18.74 -10.26 -9.82
CA PRO A 160 17.40 -9.92 -10.28
C PRO A 160 16.92 -8.59 -9.71
N GLU A 161 16.05 -7.90 -10.45
CA GLU A 161 15.20 -6.85 -9.86
C GLU A 161 14.30 -7.51 -8.82
N ILE A 162 14.38 -7.08 -7.55
CA ILE A 162 13.40 -7.44 -6.52
C ILE A 162 13.00 -6.15 -5.81
N ALA A 163 11.90 -5.55 -6.25
CA ALA A 163 11.45 -4.26 -5.74
C ALA A 163 10.09 -4.41 -5.04
N ALA A 164 9.94 -3.83 -3.86
CA ALA A 164 8.68 -3.84 -3.11
C ALA A 164 8.03 -2.45 -3.12
N VAL A 165 6.74 -2.41 -3.40
CA VAL A 165 5.89 -1.22 -3.29
C VAL A 165 4.80 -1.49 -2.24
N PRO A 166 4.62 -0.61 -1.25
CA PRO A 166 3.56 -0.78 -0.26
C PRO A 166 2.19 -0.58 -0.90
N VAL A 167 1.26 -1.50 -0.64
CA VAL A 167 -0.16 -1.30 -0.97
C VAL A 167 -0.75 -0.42 0.13
N VAL A 168 -0.81 0.88 -0.13
CA VAL A 168 -1.25 1.88 0.85
C VAL A 168 -2.74 1.79 1.19
N MET A 169 -3.57 1.33 0.25
CA MET A 169 -5.00 1.11 0.44
C MET A 169 -5.46 -0.09 -0.39
N SER A 170 -6.32 -0.91 0.21
CA SER A 170 -7.02 -2.02 -0.43
C SER A 170 -8.37 -2.24 0.26
N SER A 171 -9.20 -3.17 -0.23
CA SER A 171 -10.31 -3.66 0.58
C SER A 171 -9.81 -4.46 1.79
N ASP A 172 -10.61 -4.48 2.86
CA ASP A 172 -10.30 -5.22 4.08
C ASP A 172 -10.27 -6.73 3.80
N GLU A 173 -11.19 -7.23 2.96
CA GLU A 173 -11.26 -8.64 2.60
C GLU A 173 -10.01 -9.11 1.86
N TYR A 174 -9.47 -8.26 0.98
CA TYR A 174 -8.26 -8.55 0.22
C TYR A 174 -7.03 -8.60 1.12
N ALA A 175 -6.84 -7.60 1.98
CA ALA A 175 -5.72 -7.59 2.92
C ALA A 175 -5.79 -8.76 3.90
N ALA A 176 -7.01 -9.09 4.37
CA ALA A 176 -7.23 -10.22 5.24
C ALA A 176 -6.96 -11.56 4.54
N TRP A 177 -7.30 -11.71 3.25
CA TRP A 177 -6.92 -12.88 2.47
C TRP A 177 -5.40 -13.06 2.39
N VAL A 178 -4.65 -12.00 2.05
CA VAL A 178 -3.17 -12.05 2.02
C VAL A 178 -2.61 -12.47 3.39
N GLY A 179 -3.10 -11.87 4.47
CA GLY A 179 -2.68 -12.21 5.83
C GLY A 179 -2.97 -13.67 6.21
N ARG A 180 -4.20 -14.15 5.97
CA ARG A 180 -4.59 -15.54 6.27
C ARG A 180 -3.76 -16.55 5.48
N THR A 181 -3.46 -16.29 4.22
CA THR A 181 -2.69 -17.20 3.37
C THR A 181 -1.23 -17.35 3.83
N LEU A 182 -0.66 -16.30 4.45
CA LEU A 182 0.79 -16.22 4.67
C LEU A 182 1.23 -16.28 6.14
N LEU A 183 0.34 -15.93 7.07
CA LEU A 183 0.68 -15.78 8.49
C LEU A 183 -0.06 -16.75 9.41
N LEU A 184 -1.14 -17.37 8.95
CA LEU A 184 -1.82 -18.38 9.73
C LEU A 184 -1.25 -19.75 9.39
N ASP A 185 -0.90 -20.50 10.43
CA ASP A 185 -0.65 -21.93 10.30
C ASP A 185 -1.98 -22.59 9.95
N VAL A 186 -2.17 -22.85 8.66
CA VAL A 186 -3.21 -23.78 8.22
C VAL A 186 -2.62 -25.17 8.45
N GLU A 187 -3.07 -25.84 9.52
CA GLU A 187 -2.84 -27.28 9.74
C GLU A 187 -3.09 -28.03 8.42
N PRO A 188 -2.22 -28.99 8.07
CA PRO A 188 -2.25 -29.68 6.79
C PRO A 188 -3.55 -30.42 6.50
#